data_AF-A0A257ZTV3-F1
#
_entry.id   AF-A0A257ZTV3-F1
#
_cell.length_a   1.000
_cell.length_b   1.000
_cell.length_c   1.000
_cell.angle_alpha   90.00
_cell.angle_beta   90.00
_cell.angle_gamma   90.00
#
_symmetry.space_group_name_H-M   'P 1'
#
loop_
_entity.id
_entity.type
_entity.pdbx_description
1 polymer ?
#
loop_
_entity_poly.entity_id
_entity_poly.type
_entity_poly.pdbx_seq_one_letter_code
_entity_poly.pdbx_strand_id
1 'polypeptide(L)' 'METAVTTQKEPRTEPSSPFDVSELDVDHALAECDGDPRATIRALLVGQAYLEQQIQRLASSGYSRSLPLARLIDVQG' A
#
# COMPACT_ATOMS: atom_id res chain seq x y z
N MET A 1 -37.32 -0.99 36.95
CA MET A 1 -36.16 -0.22 36.45
C MET A 1 -34.97 -1.15 36.57
N GLU A 2 -34.66 -1.89 35.50
CA GLU A 2 -33.47 -2.75 35.47
C GLU A 2 -32.78 -2.49 34.14
N THR A 3 -31.53 -2.07 34.27
CA THR A 3 -30.69 -1.49 33.22
C THR A 3 -30.17 -2.58 32.31
N ALA A 4 -30.49 -2.49 31.02
CA ALA A 4 -29.84 -3.27 29.98
C ALA A 4 -28.37 -2.83 29.89
N VAL A 5 -27.47 -3.68 30.37
CA VAL A 5 -26.03 -3.55 30.09
C VAL A 5 -25.84 -3.93 28.62
N THR A 6 -25.77 -2.91 27.77
CA THR A 6 -25.27 -3.04 26.41
C THR A 6 -23.78 -3.35 26.50
N THR A 7 -23.43 -4.62 26.38
CA THR A 7 -22.05 -5.07 26.17
C THR A 7 -21.54 -4.43 24.88
N GLN A 8 -20.76 -3.37 25.03
CA GLN A 8 -20.02 -2.75 23.93
C GLN A 8 -19.03 -3.77 23.39
N LYS A 9 -19.21 -4.14 22.11
CA LYS A 9 -18.24 -4.94 21.35
C LYS A 9 -17.06 -4.02 21.05
N GLU A 10 -16.04 -4.08 21.90
CA GLU A 10 -14.76 -3.43 21.67
C GLU A 10 -14.23 -3.83 20.29
N PRO A 11 -13.91 -2.89 19.38
CA PRO A 11 -13.46 -3.22 18.04
C PRO A 11 -12.07 -3.83 18.17
N ARG A 12 -12.00 -5.16 18.01
CA ARG A 12 -10.76 -5.91 17.86
C ARG A 12 -9.99 -5.29 16.70
N THR A 13 -8.95 -4.52 17.00
CA THR A 13 -7.99 -4.00 16.02
C THR A 13 -7.30 -5.19 15.39
N GLU A 14 -7.82 -5.66 14.25
CA GLU A 14 -7.05 -6.55 13.40
C GLU A 14 -5.81 -5.79 12.93
N PRO A 15 -4.64 -6.44 12.86
CA PRO A 15 -3.45 -5.79 12.35
C PRO A 15 -3.74 -5.31 10.93
N SER A 16 -3.82 -3.99 10.76
CA SER A 16 -4.00 -3.34 9.47
C SER A 16 -2.92 -3.86 8.53
N SER A 17 -3.35 -4.41 7.38
CA SER A 17 -2.45 -4.92 6.37
C SER A 17 -1.48 -3.80 5.98
N PRO A 18 -0.20 -4.08 5.68
CA PRO A 18 0.71 -3.05 5.17
C PRO A 18 0.24 -2.40 3.85
N PHE A 19 -0.83 -2.94 3.25
CA PHE A 19 -1.49 -2.41 2.05
C PHE A 19 -2.89 -1.84 2.32
N ASP A 20 -3.27 -1.69 3.58
CA ASP A 20 -4.52 -1.07 3.99
C ASP A 20 -4.34 0.46 3.96
N VAL A 21 -4.85 1.08 2.89
CA VAL A 21 -4.78 2.52 2.66
C VAL A 21 -6.08 3.14 3.14
N SER A 22 -6.03 4.07 4.07
CA SER A 22 -7.23 4.74 4.56
C SER A 22 -7.68 5.84 3.59
N GLU A 23 -8.97 6.21 3.64
CA GLU A 23 -9.49 7.36 2.87
C GLU A 23 -8.72 8.66 3.20
N LEU A 24 -8.25 8.81 4.44
CA LEU A 24 -7.44 9.96 4.84
C LEU A 24 -6.09 10.01 4.12
N ASP A 25 -5.47 8.85 3.87
CA ASP A 25 -4.22 8.77 3.12
C ASP A 25 -4.44 9.13 1.63
N VAL A 26 -5.59 8.75 1.08
CA VAL A 26 -6.00 9.12 -0.28
C VAL A 26 -6.23 10.63 -0.39
N ASP A 27 -6.97 11.21 0.55
CA ASP A 27 -7.22 12.65 0.62
C ASP A 27 -5.91 13.43 0.75
N HIS A 28 -4.97 12.94 1.56
CA HIS A 28 -3.65 13.54 1.69
C HIS A 28 -2.86 13.48 0.38
N ALA A 29 -2.85 12.32 -0.29
CA ALA A 29 -2.15 12.16 -1.56
C ALA A 29 -2.72 13.07 -2.66
N LEU A 30 -4.04 13.24 -2.69
CA LEU A 30 -4.72 14.19 -3.58
C LEU A 30 -4.35 15.63 -3.27
N ALA A 31 -4.33 16.02 -1.98
CA ALA A 31 -4.00 17.38 -1.56
C ALA A 31 -2.57 17.78 -1.96
N GLU A 32 -1.60 16.87 -1.88
CA GLU A 32 -0.21 17.08 -2.34
C GLU A 32 -0.10 17.35 -3.85
N CYS A 33 -1.12 16.94 -4.62
CA CYS A 33 -1.18 17.12 -6.07
C CYS A 33 -2.26 18.14 -6.48
N ASP A 34 -2.56 19.13 -5.62
CA ASP A 34 -3.57 20.18 -5.84
C ASP A 34 -4.97 19.62 -6.18
N GLY A 35 -5.27 18.41 -5.71
CA GLY A 35 -6.52 17.71 -5.99
C GLY A 35 -6.62 17.09 -7.39
N ASP A 36 -5.55 17.09 -8.20
CA ASP A 36 -5.56 16.44 -9.52
C ASP A 36 -5.32 14.92 -9.37
N PRO A 37 -6.34 14.08 -9.64
CA PRO A 37 -6.19 12.63 -9.52
C PRO A 37 -5.23 12.05 -10.57
N ARG A 38 -5.10 12.66 -11.76
CA ARG A 38 -4.17 12.18 -12.79
C ARG A 38 -2.72 12.47 -12.43
N ALA A 39 -2.45 13.64 -11.85
CA ALA A 39 -1.14 13.98 -11.31
C ALA A 39 -0.77 13.06 -10.13
N THR A 40 -1.72 12.83 -9.22
CA THR A 40 -1.56 11.92 -8.06
C THR A 40 -1.20 10.50 -8.49
N ILE A 41 -1.97 9.91 -9.41
CA ILE A 41 -1.70 8.56 -9.94
C ILE A 41 -0.33 8.51 -10.60
N ARG A 42 0.05 9.54 -11.37
CA ARG A 42 1.37 9.60 -12.01
C ARG A 42 2.49 9.64 -10.97
N ALA A 43 2.35 10.44 -9.92
CA ALA A 43 3.32 10.53 -8.84
C ALA A 43 3.50 9.18 -8.12
N LEU A 44 2.39 8.49 -7.82
CA LEU A 44 2.42 7.16 -7.21
C LEU A 44 3.12 6.13 -8.10
N LEU A 45 2.81 6.07 -9.39
CA LEU A 45 3.46 5.15 -10.33
C LEU A 45 4.96 5.41 -10.45
N VAL A 46 5.37 6.67 -10.50
CA VAL A 46 6.80 7.05 -10.52
C VAL A 46 7.47 6.65 -9.19
N GLY A 47 6.82 6.89 -8.05
CA GLY A 47 7.30 6.48 -6.74
C GLY A 47 7.49 4.97 -6.63
N GLN A 48 6.52 4.19 -7.12
CA GLN A 48 6.61 2.73 -7.16
C GLN A 48 7.78 2.25 -8.02
N ALA A 49 7.93 2.77 -9.25
CA ALA A 49 9.05 2.41 -10.13
C ALA A 49 10.41 2.76 -9.50
N TYR A 50 10.50 3.89 -8.79
CA TYR A 50 11.70 4.26 -8.05
C TYR A 50 12.01 3.26 -6.92
N LEU A 51 11.02 2.90 -6.11
CA LEU A 51 11.18 1.94 -5.02
C LEU A 51 11.59 0.55 -5.55
N GLU A 52 10.97 0.08 -6.63
CA GLU A 52 11.33 -1.18 -7.28
C GLU A 52 12.79 -1.17 -7.76
N GLN A 53 13.23 -0.06 -8.38
CA GLN A 53 14.62 0.09 -8.81
C GLN A 53 15.59 0.10 -7.61
N GLN A 54 15.22 0.76 -6.51
CA GLN A 54 16.05 0.80 -5.30
C GLN A 54 16.14 -0.58 -4.64
N ILE A 55 15.04 -1.34 -4.61
CA ILE A 55 15.03 -2.73 -4.16
C ILE A 55 15.94 -3.56 -5.05
N GLN A 56 15.87 -3.44 -6.38
CA GLN A 56 16.77 -4.17 -7.29
C GLN A 56 18.25 -3.85 -7.05
N ARG A 57 18.58 -2.60 -6.72
CA ARG A 57 19.96 -2.17 -6.45
C ARG A 57 20.49 -2.66 -5.11
N LEU A 58 19.64 -2.68 -4.09
CA LEU A 58 20.01 -3.03 -2.72
C LEU A 58 19.82 -4.52 -2.41
N ALA A 59 19.07 -5.23 -3.25
CA ALA A 59 18.91 -6.66 -3.18
C ALA A 59 20.26 -7.36 -3.30
N SER A 60 20.60 -8.16 -2.28
CA SER A 60 21.71 -9.10 -2.38
C SER A 60 21.40 -10.16 -3.45
N SER A 61 22.44 -10.80 -4.01
CA SER A 61 22.28 -11.94 -4.94
C SER A 61 21.36 -13.04 -4.38
N GLY A 62 21.26 -13.18 -3.05
CA GLY A 62 20.35 -14.12 -2.39
C GLY A 62 18.88 -13.66 -2.42
N TYR A 63 18.61 -12.36 -2.22
CA TYR A 63 17.27 -11.78 -2.32
C TYR A 63 16.71 -11.96 -3.73
N SER A 64 17.50 -11.66 -4.77
CA SER A 64 17.11 -11.83 -6.18
C SER A 64 16.78 -13.28 -6.56
N ARG A 65 17.39 -14.27 -5.89
CA ARG A 65 17.10 -15.70 -6.11
C ARG A 65 15.84 -16.18 -5.38
N SER A 66 15.41 -15.48 -4.34
CA SER A 66 14.22 -15.84 -3.54
C SER A 66 12.92 -15.23 -4.07
N LEU A 67 12.99 -14.26 -4.99
CA LEU A 67 11.80 -13.80 -5.69
C LEU A 67 11.25 -14.95 -6.53
N PRO A 68 9.96 -15.33 -6.36
CA PRO A 68 9.34 -16.34 -7.20
C PRO A 68 9.33 -15.82 -8.63
N LEU A 69 10.25 -16.35 -9.44
CA LEU A 69 10.50 -16.05 -10.86
C LEU A 69 9.27 -16.26 -11.78
N ALA A 70 8.11 -16.61 -11.23
CA ALA A 70 6.86 -16.85 -11.95
C ALA A 70 6.04 -15.58 -12.25
N ARG A 71 6.40 -14.39 -11.73
CA ARG A 71 5.64 -13.14 -12.01
C ARG A 71 6.35 -12.11 -12.87
N LEU A 72 7.59 -12.34 -13.30
CA LEU A 72 8.35 -11.34 -14.04
C LEU A 72 8.31 -11.53 -15.58
N ILE A 73 7.73 -12.63 -16.08
CA ILE A 73 7.74 -12.96 -17.52
C ILE A 73 6.41 -12.58 -18.23
N ASP A 74 5.29 -12.38 -17.52
CA ASP A 74 3.98 -12.13 -18.15
C ASP A 74 3.54 -10.65 -18.26
N VAL A 75 4.48 -9.69 -18.12
CA VAL A 75 4.22 -8.27 -18.46
C VAL A 75 5.16 -7.79 -19.57
N GLN A 76 5.41 -8.66 -20.54
CA GLN A 76 5.91 -8.27 -21.85
C GLN A 76 4.90 -8.82 -22.86
N GLY A 77 4.12 -7.91 -23.45
CA GLY A 77 3.40 -8.19 -24.69
C GLY A 77 4.36 -8.30 -25.86
#